data_AF-A0A9W6WRX4-F1
#
_entry.id   AF-A0A9W6WRX4-F1
#
_cell.length_a   1.000
_cell.length_b   1.000
_cell.length_c   1.000
_cell.angle_alpha   90.00
_cell.angle_beta   90.00
_cell.angle_gamma   90.00
#
_symmetry.space_group_name_H-M   'P 1'
#
loop_
_entity.id
_entity.type
_entity.pdbx_description
1 polymer ?
#
loop_
_entity_poly.entity_id
_entity_poly.type
_entity_poly.pdbx_seq_one_letter_code
_entity_poly.pdbx_strand_id
1 'polypeptide(L)'
;MEWGSLQPVVALLAPEGDAQQADAALAQALGGEDLAVAVRAASAAQLDAALALDALAIHAQNLVTSVDFLGYAYYGGLLYLGEKRYQNALDFFQLAITAPALSLSAFVIEAYKKLILVTLILRGENVILPKYTPYVVARNVDNHCTPYLDLASAFVVEKDLAAVQEVVAKHEELFIQEGNFGLVKQVVQAFKQRKLLRLTRTYATIELTEIATTAGMSSSDAVAAEKMLLTLISNGQMDAVIDKQKAMVRFVLEDEDAGAYQDEVQGEATRKLQEEMEKLVMVAAQLRYMDVELVTSAKFQSRMQKDKERRSRISAHNEQGDERMVVDGASGMDTME
;
A
#
# COMPACT_ATOMS: atom_id res chain seq x y z
N MET A 1 27.30 13.57 7.19
CA MET A 1 25.91 14.06 7.18
C MET A 1 25.97 15.55 7.48
N GLU A 2 25.86 16.38 6.46
CA GLU A 2 25.67 17.82 6.66
C GLU A 2 24.19 18.04 7.01
N TRP A 3 23.92 18.65 8.17
CA TRP A 3 22.57 18.75 8.73
C TRP A 3 21.68 19.80 8.03
N GLY A 4 22.13 20.38 6.91
CA GLY A 4 21.33 21.28 6.06
C GLY A 4 20.57 22.35 6.86
N SER A 5 19.27 22.48 6.60
CA SER A 5 18.34 23.42 7.25
C SER A 5 18.20 23.27 8.77
N LEU A 6 18.74 22.19 9.37
CA LEU A 6 18.74 21.94 10.81
C LEU A 6 20.02 22.42 11.52
N GLN A 7 20.98 23.01 10.79
CA GLN A 7 22.17 23.65 11.37
C GLN A 7 21.88 24.62 12.53
N PRO A 8 20.80 25.44 12.50
CA PRO A 8 20.47 26.33 13.61
C PRO A 8 20.07 25.60 14.90
N VAL A 9 19.56 24.37 14.80
CA VAL A 9 19.06 23.57 15.93
C VAL A 9 20.21 22.86 16.67
N VAL A 10 21.32 22.59 15.97
CA VAL A 10 22.52 21.97 16.57
C VAL A 10 23.13 22.87 17.65
N ALA A 11 23.09 24.19 17.46
CA ALA A 11 23.59 25.16 18.44
C ALA A 11 22.76 25.20 19.74
N LEU A 12 21.49 24.79 19.69
CA LEU A 12 20.56 24.71 20.83
C LEU A 12 20.65 23.38 21.61
N LEU A 13 21.31 22.36 21.03
CA LEU A 13 21.56 21.06 21.67
C LEU A 13 22.89 21.02 22.45
N ALA A 14 23.66 22.12 22.47
CA ALA A 14 24.88 22.22 23.26
C ALA A 14 24.54 22.49 24.75
N PRO A 15 25.17 21.79 25.70
CA PRO A 15 24.72 21.71 27.09
C PRO A 15 25.21 22.89 27.97
N GLU A 16 25.05 24.13 27.52
CA GLU A 16 25.62 25.30 28.23
C GLU A 16 24.58 26.23 28.90
N GLY A 17 23.32 25.81 29.07
CA GLY A 17 22.31 26.63 29.75
C GLY A 17 21.19 25.85 30.44
N ASP A 18 20.54 26.51 31.40
CA ASP A 18 19.39 25.99 32.17
C ASP A 18 18.36 25.33 31.26
N ALA A 19 18.07 24.04 31.49
CA ALA A 19 17.22 23.22 30.63
C ALA A 19 15.84 23.85 30.33
N GLN A 20 15.29 24.64 31.25
CA GLN A 20 14.02 25.36 31.08
C GLN A 20 14.11 26.51 30.06
N GLN A 21 15.26 27.19 29.95
CA GLN A 21 15.46 28.25 28.96
C GLN A 21 15.72 27.67 27.56
N ALA A 22 16.43 26.54 27.50
CA ALA A 22 16.61 25.79 26.25
C ALA A 22 15.27 25.25 25.72
N ASP A 23 14.44 24.64 26.58
CA ASP A 23 13.10 24.16 26.20
C ASP A 23 12.16 25.30 25.77
N ALA A 24 12.20 26.44 26.46
CA ALA A 24 11.40 27.61 26.10
C ALA A 24 11.83 28.23 24.76
N ALA A 25 13.14 28.33 24.51
CA ALA A 25 13.68 28.82 23.24
C ALA A 25 13.41 27.84 22.08
N LEU A 26 13.49 26.54 22.33
CA LEU A 26 13.15 25.50 21.35
C LEU A 26 11.65 25.56 21.00
N ALA A 27 10.78 25.70 22.00
CA ALA A 27 9.34 25.84 21.79
C ALA A 27 8.96 27.12 21.04
N GLN A 28 9.68 28.22 21.29
CA GLN A 28 9.45 29.50 20.60
C GLN A 28 9.97 29.48 19.15
N ALA A 29 11.05 28.75 18.86
CA ALA A 29 11.57 28.54 17.50
C ALA A 29 10.69 27.56 16.69
N LEU A 30 10.20 26.49 17.31
CA LEU A 30 9.29 25.50 16.72
C LEU A 30 7.85 26.02 16.54
N GLY A 31 7.53 27.22 17.02
CA GLY A 31 6.20 27.83 16.94
C GLY A 31 5.83 28.38 15.56
N GLY A 32 6.79 28.54 14.64
CA GLY A 32 6.48 28.88 13.25
C GLY A 32 5.88 27.67 12.53
N GLU A 33 4.69 27.79 11.96
CA GLU A 33 4.05 26.71 11.18
C GLU A 33 5.01 26.14 10.12
N ASP A 34 5.79 27.01 9.47
CA ASP A 34 6.80 26.62 8.47
C ASP A 34 7.98 25.82 9.06
N LEU A 35 8.43 26.13 10.28
CA LEU A 35 9.54 25.41 10.93
C LEU A 35 9.06 24.07 11.49
N ALA A 36 7.83 24.01 12.02
CA ALA A 36 7.19 22.76 12.44
C ALA A 36 6.91 21.84 11.24
N VAL A 37 6.47 22.39 10.11
CA VAL A 37 6.30 21.66 8.85
C VAL A 37 7.65 21.21 8.31
N ALA A 38 8.70 22.04 8.35
CA ALA A 38 10.04 21.67 7.91
C ALA A 38 10.69 20.59 8.79
N VAL A 39 10.48 20.63 10.12
CA VAL A 39 10.97 19.58 11.04
C VAL A 39 10.19 18.28 10.84
N ARG A 40 8.88 18.33 10.63
CA ARG A 40 8.08 17.14 10.27
C ARG A 40 8.48 16.58 8.91
N ALA A 41 8.67 17.43 7.92
CA ALA A 41 9.13 17.05 6.59
C ALA A 41 10.56 16.48 6.63
N ALA A 42 11.44 17.03 7.46
CA ALA A 42 12.78 16.49 7.68
C ALA A 42 12.72 15.14 8.40
N SER A 43 11.85 14.97 9.40
CA SER A 43 11.63 13.66 10.04
C SER A 43 11.00 12.65 9.09
N ALA A 44 10.07 13.06 8.22
CA ALA A 44 9.46 12.22 7.21
C ALA A 44 10.46 11.83 6.10
N ALA A 45 11.32 12.75 5.67
CA ALA A 45 12.39 12.48 4.71
C ALA A 45 13.50 11.59 5.31
N GLN A 46 13.79 11.74 6.60
CA GLN A 46 14.71 10.85 7.34
C GLN A 46 14.09 9.46 7.56
N LEU A 47 12.79 9.39 7.84
CA LEU A 47 12.02 8.15 7.90
C LEU A 47 12.00 7.47 6.54
N ASP A 48 11.78 8.21 5.46
CA ASP A 48 11.90 7.71 4.09
C ASP A 48 13.32 7.25 3.82
N ALA A 49 14.37 7.98 4.19
CA ALA A 49 15.74 7.49 4.01
C ALA A 49 16.03 6.20 4.81
N ALA A 50 15.41 6.04 5.98
CA ALA A 50 15.57 4.86 6.85
C ALA A 50 14.71 3.66 6.40
N LEU A 51 13.53 3.91 5.82
CA LEU A 51 12.54 2.89 5.42
C LEU A 51 12.53 2.62 3.90
N ALA A 52 13.03 3.53 3.07
CA ALA A 52 13.20 3.40 1.62
C ALA A 52 14.52 2.72 1.24
N LEU A 53 15.31 2.31 2.23
CA LEU A 53 16.15 1.13 2.04
C LEU A 53 15.18 -0.04 1.83
N ASP A 54 14.79 -0.26 0.57
CA ASP A 54 14.23 -1.52 0.09
C ASP A 54 15.27 -2.60 0.43
N ALA A 55 15.18 -3.11 1.65
CA ALA A 55 16.07 -4.10 2.20
C ALA A 55 15.74 -5.43 1.53
N LEU A 56 16.14 -5.54 0.27
CA LEU A 56 16.05 -6.74 -0.57
C LEU A 56 16.74 -7.94 0.09
N ALA A 57 17.69 -7.68 0.99
CA ALA A 57 18.41 -8.69 1.75
C ALA A 57 18.47 -8.33 3.24
N ILE A 58 17.92 -9.22 4.06
CA ILE A 58 18.26 -9.30 5.49
C ILE A 58 19.67 -9.89 5.55
N HIS A 59 20.65 -9.08 5.95
CA HIS A 59 22.04 -9.53 6.05
C HIS A 59 22.15 -10.64 7.11
N ALA A 60 22.53 -11.85 6.68
CA ALA A 60 22.61 -13.04 7.54
C ALA A 60 23.62 -12.94 8.69
N GLN A 61 24.45 -11.89 8.70
CA GLN A 61 25.38 -11.58 9.78
C GLN A 61 24.67 -11.01 11.01
N ASN A 62 23.46 -10.48 10.84
CA ASN A 62 22.64 -9.97 11.93
C ASN A 62 21.75 -11.11 12.45
N LEU A 63 21.75 -11.31 13.77
CA LEU A 63 20.87 -12.25 14.49
C LEU A 63 19.40 -11.78 14.48
N VAL A 64 18.84 -11.55 13.30
CA VAL A 64 17.47 -11.06 13.13
C VAL A 64 16.51 -12.21 13.39
N THR A 65 15.65 -12.05 14.39
CA THR A 65 14.58 -13.01 14.67
C THR A 65 13.35 -12.71 13.82
N SER A 66 12.45 -13.70 13.67
CA SER A 66 11.18 -13.49 12.99
C SER A 66 10.31 -12.42 13.64
N VAL A 67 10.49 -12.18 14.96
CA VAL A 67 9.77 -11.14 15.70
C VAL A 67 10.27 -9.76 15.31
N ASP A 68 11.58 -9.59 15.11
CA ASP A 68 12.17 -8.32 14.69
C ASP A 68 11.70 -7.93 13.29
N PHE A 69 11.63 -8.91 12.38
CA PHE A 69 11.10 -8.69 11.03
C PHE A 69 9.61 -8.28 11.05
N LEU A 70 8.79 -8.99 11.81
CA LEU A 70 7.36 -8.67 11.94
C LEU A 70 7.14 -7.32 12.63
N GLY A 71 7.95 -7.00 13.64
CA GLY A 71 7.96 -5.71 14.32
C GLY A 71 8.33 -4.59 13.36
N TYR A 72 9.41 -4.74 12.59
CA TYR A 72 9.80 -3.79 11.55
C TYR A 72 8.67 -3.51 10.56
N ALA A 73 8.05 -4.57 10.01
CA ALA A 73 6.96 -4.42 9.05
C ALA A 73 5.73 -3.73 9.68
N TYR A 74 5.36 -4.11 10.91
CA TYR A 74 4.22 -3.53 11.62
C TYR A 74 4.44 -2.06 12.02
N TYR A 75 5.57 -1.73 12.65
CA TYR A 75 5.88 -0.37 13.07
C TYR A 75 6.17 0.55 11.88
N GLY A 76 6.81 0.05 10.82
CA GLY A 76 6.97 0.77 9.56
C GLY A 76 5.61 1.15 8.96
N GLY A 77 4.65 0.21 8.93
CA GLY A 77 3.28 0.49 8.50
C GLY A 77 2.58 1.55 9.37
N LEU A 78 2.77 1.52 10.69
CA LEU A 78 2.22 2.52 11.61
C LEU A 78 2.80 3.92 11.39
N LEU A 79 4.09 4.04 11.08
CA LEU A 79 4.73 5.33 10.80
C LEU A 79 4.15 5.96 9.53
N TYR A 80 4.06 5.17 8.44
CA TYR A 80 3.43 5.64 7.20
C TYR A 80 1.94 5.97 7.37
N LEU A 81 1.24 5.24 8.25
CA LEU A 81 -0.14 5.54 8.61
C LEU A 81 -0.26 6.89 9.33
N GLY A 82 0.68 7.21 10.22
CA GLY A 82 0.76 8.51 10.90
C GLY A 82 0.94 9.68 9.93
N GLU A 83 1.76 9.48 8.89
CA GLU A 83 1.99 10.43 7.79
C GLU A 83 0.87 10.43 6.73
N LYS A 84 -0.19 9.64 6.91
CA LYS A 84 -1.30 9.44 5.94
C LYS A 84 -0.85 8.96 4.56
N ARG A 85 0.33 8.33 4.45
CA ARG A 85 0.82 7.67 3.24
C ARG A 85 0.26 6.26 3.17
N TYR A 86 -1.03 6.17 2.86
CA TYR A 86 -1.79 4.93 2.92
C TYR A 86 -1.24 3.82 2.00
N GLN A 87 -0.71 4.17 0.82
CA GLN A 87 -0.17 3.18 -0.12
C GLN A 87 1.06 2.47 0.47
N ASN A 88 2.05 3.21 0.96
CA ASN A 88 3.23 2.63 1.60
C ASN A 88 2.86 1.84 2.86
N ALA A 89 1.89 2.33 3.66
CA ALA A 89 1.42 1.62 4.83
C ALA A 89 0.83 0.24 4.47
N LEU A 90 0.07 0.14 3.36
CA LEU A 90 -0.45 -1.13 2.87
C LEU A 90 0.66 -2.09 2.49
N ASP A 91 1.68 -1.62 1.79
CA ASP A 91 2.81 -2.47 1.35
C ASP A 91 3.54 -3.06 2.56
N PHE A 92 3.76 -2.27 3.62
CA PHE A 92 4.34 -2.73 4.88
C PHE A 92 3.46 -3.72 5.65
N PHE A 93 2.14 -3.48 5.74
CA PHE A 93 1.24 -4.44 6.37
C PHE A 93 1.13 -5.74 5.56
N GLN A 94 1.16 -5.65 4.22
CA GLN A 94 1.18 -6.82 3.35
C GLN A 94 2.47 -7.62 3.52
N LEU A 95 3.61 -6.95 3.72
CA LEU A 95 4.88 -7.60 4.05
C LEU A 95 4.78 -8.41 5.35
N ALA A 96 4.13 -7.86 6.38
CA ALA A 96 3.92 -8.56 7.65
C ALA A 96 3.03 -9.82 7.50
N ILE A 97 1.96 -9.74 6.70
CA ILE A 97 1.01 -10.85 6.50
C ILE A 97 1.60 -11.97 5.63
N THR A 98 2.41 -11.61 4.64
CA THR A 98 2.99 -12.57 3.69
C THR A 98 4.26 -13.23 4.21
N ALA A 99 4.76 -12.81 5.37
CA ALA A 99 5.90 -13.41 6.05
C ALA A 99 5.67 -14.91 6.33
N PRO A 100 6.59 -15.82 5.97
CA PRO A 100 6.45 -17.25 6.26
C PRO A 100 6.24 -17.52 7.75
N ALA A 101 5.12 -18.16 8.10
CA ALA A 101 4.74 -18.39 9.49
C ALA A 101 4.22 -19.81 9.71
N LEU A 102 4.68 -20.45 10.80
CA LEU A 102 4.17 -21.75 11.28
C LEU A 102 3.04 -21.58 12.30
N SER A 103 2.98 -20.43 12.98
CA SER A 103 1.96 -20.07 13.95
C SER A 103 1.50 -18.63 13.73
N LEU A 104 0.29 -18.32 14.17
CA LEU A 104 -0.27 -16.98 14.07
C LEU A 104 0.32 -16.10 15.19
N SER A 105 0.90 -14.96 14.82
CA SER A 105 1.46 -13.99 15.77
C SER A 105 0.52 -12.81 16.00
N ALA A 106 0.62 -12.16 17.16
CA ALA A 106 -0.18 -10.98 17.48
C ALA A 106 0.09 -9.81 16.51
N PHE A 107 1.34 -9.64 16.08
CA PHE A 107 1.72 -8.62 15.09
C PHE A 107 0.96 -8.79 13.77
N VAL A 108 0.83 -10.03 13.28
CA VAL A 108 0.12 -10.31 12.03
C VAL A 108 -1.38 -10.03 12.15
N ILE A 109 -1.98 -10.36 13.31
CA ILE A 109 -3.40 -10.06 13.57
C ILE A 109 -3.64 -8.55 13.56
N GLU A 110 -2.83 -7.79 14.30
CA GLU A 110 -2.95 -6.32 14.35
C GLU A 110 -2.65 -5.64 13.01
N ALA A 111 -1.67 -6.16 12.25
CA ALA A 111 -1.38 -5.71 10.90
C ALA A 111 -2.57 -5.95 9.96
N TYR A 112 -3.23 -7.10 10.05
CA TYR A 112 -4.39 -7.42 9.20
C TYR A 112 -5.59 -6.52 9.48
N LYS A 113 -5.91 -6.26 10.75
CA LYS A 113 -6.97 -5.31 11.13
C LYS A 113 -6.74 -3.93 10.50
N LYS A 114 -5.52 -3.41 10.61
CA LYS A 114 -5.13 -2.11 10.04
C LYS A 114 -5.11 -2.15 8.51
N LEU A 115 -4.67 -3.25 7.91
CA LEU A 115 -4.69 -3.45 6.47
C LEU A 115 -6.10 -3.42 5.90
N ILE A 116 -7.10 -4.02 6.58
CA ILE A 116 -8.52 -3.90 6.20
C ILE A 116 -8.94 -2.44 6.20
N LEU A 117 -8.73 -1.72 7.31
CA LEU A 117 -9.15 -0.33 7.44
C LEU A 117 -8.49 0.57 6.39
N VAL A 118 -7.18 0.43 6.18
CA VAL A 118 -6.44 1.24 5.21
C VAL A 118 -6.87 0.91 3.78
N THR A 119 -7.15 -0.36 3.47
CA THR A 119 -7.64 -0.77 2.15
C THR A 119 -9.02 -0.16 1.88
N LEU A 120 -9.90 -0.12 2.87
CA LEU A 120 -11.21 0.53 2.75
C LEU A 120 -11.08 2.06 2.54
N ILE A 121 -10.12 2.71 3.20
CA ILE A 121 -9.85 4.13 3.00
C ILE A 121 -9.35 4.38 1.56
N LEU A 122 -8.27 3.69 1.17
CA LEU A 122 -7.55 3.97 -0.08
C LEU A 122 -8.23 3.41 -1.33
N ARG A 123 -8.68 2.15 -1.30
CA ARG A 123 -9.28 1.44 -2.44
C ARG A 123 -10.78 1.23 -2.32
N GLY A 124 -11.33 1.19 -1.10
CA GLY A 124 -12.76 1.04 -0.83
C GLY A 124 -13.32 -0.28 -1.31
N GLU A 125 -12.43 -1.27 -1.35
CA GLU A 125 -12.71 -2.64 -1.72
C GLU A 125 -12.30 -3.53 -0.55
N ASN A 126 -12.80 -4.76 -0.56
CA ASN A 126 -12.37 -5.76 0.40
C ASN A 126 -10.93 -6.18 0.12
N VAL A 127 -10.22 -6.52 1.19
CA VAL A 127 -8.84 -7.01 1.11
C VAL A 127 -8.82 -8.33 0.36
N ILE A 128 -7.95 -8.42 -0.65
CA ILE A 128 -7.64 -9.67 -1.33
C ILE A 128 -6.22 -10.05 -0.94
N LEU A 129 -6.09 -11.11 -0.15
CA LEU A 129 -4.78 -11.61 0.25
C LEU A 129 -4.06 -12.26 -0.95
N PRO A 130 -2.75 -12.01 -1.12
CA PRO A 130 -1.98 -12.67 -2.17
C PRO A 130 -1.96 -14.20 -2.00
N LYS A 131 -1.91 -14.94 -3.11
CA LYS A 131 -1.95 -16.42 -3.10
C LYS A 131 -0.80 -17.08 -2.34
N TYR A 132 0.33 -16.38 -2.21
CA TYR A 132 1.52 -16.85 -1.50
C TYR A 132 1.48 -16.57 0.01
N THR A 133 0.37 -16.05 0.53
CA THR A 133 0.17 -15.85 1.97
C THR A 133 0.20 -17.21 2.69
N PRO A 134 0.88 -17.33 3.85
CA PRO A 134 0.94 -18.59 4.58
C PRO A 134 -0.46 -19.11 4.95
N TYR A 135 -0.69 -20.41 4.74
CA TYR A 135 -1.99 -21.05 4.98
C TYR A 135 -2.52 -20.85 6.41
N VAL A 136 -1.64 -20.90 7.42
CA VAL A 136 -2.01 -20.70 8.83
C VAL A 136 -2.58 -19.30 9.06
N VAL A 137 -2.04 -18.28 8.38
CA VAL A 137 -2.51 -16.91 8.47
C VAL A 137 -3.84 -16.78 7.74
N ALA A 138 -3.89 -17.18 6.46
CA ALA A 138 -5.10 -17.07 5.64
C ALA A 138 -6.32 -17.79 6.23
N ARG A 139 -6.12 -18.91 6.95
CA ARG A 139 -7.21 -19.67 7.56
C ARG A 139 -7.69 -19.10 8.89
N ASN A 140 -6.78 -18.55 9.70
CA ASN A 140 -7.08 -18.25 11.11
C ASN A 140 -7.22 -16.76 11.40
N VAL A 141 -6.65 -15.87 10.57
CA VAL A 141 -6.62 -14.43 10.84
C VAL A 141 -8.03 -13.81 10.87
N ASP A 142 -8.93 -14.30 10.02
CA ASP A 142 -10.31 -13.83 9.92
C ASP A 142 -11.09 -14.06 11.22
N ASN A 143 -10.83 -15.17 11.92
CA ASN A 143 -11.50 -15.50 13.19
C ASN A 143 -11.21 -14.47 14.29
N HIS A 144 -10.08 -13.77 14.20
CA HIS A 144 -9.68 -12.74 15.16
C HIS A 144 -10.09 -11.32 14.75
N CYS A 145 -10.63 -11.16 13.54
CA CYS A 145 -10.89 -9.85 12.93
C CYS A 145 -12.35 -9.69 12.49
N THR A 146 -13.27 -10.46 13.09
CA THR A 146 -14.69 -10.45 12.71
C THR A 146 -15.34 -9.06 12.71
N PRO A 147 -15.08 -8.13 13.68
CA PRO A 147 -15.68 -6.79 13.63
C PRO A 147 -15.20 -5.95 12.44
N TYR A 148 -13.96 -6.17 12.00
CA TYR A 148 -13.36 -5.47 10.86
C TYR A 148 -13.85 -6.03 9.53
N LEU A 149 -14.06 -7.34 9.46
CA LEU A 149 -14.67 -8.00 8.30
C LEU A 149 -16.14 -7.63 8.15
N ASP A 150 -16.89 -7.54 9.26
CA ASP A 150 -18.26 -7.04 9.27
C ASP A 150 -18.32 -5.61 8.72
N LEU A 151 -17.40 -4.73 9.17
CA LEU A 151 -17.27 -3.36 8.65
C LEU A 151 -16.95 -3.34 7.15
N ALA A 152 -16.02 -4.18 6.70
CA ALA A 152 -15.67 -4.29 5.28
C ALA A 152 -16.85 -4.79 4.43
N SER A 153 -17.62 -5.76 4.93
CA SER A 153 -18.83 -6.26 4.27
C SER A 153 -19.97 -5.24 4.21
N ALA A 154 -20.04 -4.35 5.21
CA ALA A 154 -20.98 -3.23 5.23
C ALA A 154 -20.54 -2.08 4.31
N PHE A 155 -19.25 -2.00 3.96
CA PHE A 155 -18.67 -1.02 3.04
C PHE A 155 -19.05 -1.32 1.59
N VAL A 156 -20.34 -1.20 1.29
CA VAL A 156 -20.87 -1.28 -0.07
C VAL A 156 -21.36 0.11 -0.44
N VAL A 157 -20.68 0.76 -1.39
CA VAL A 157 -20.97 2.15 -1.80
C VAL A 157 -22.42 2.34 -2.27
N GLU A 158 -23.07 1.27 -2.72
CA GLU A 158 -24.49 1.27 -3.14
C GLU A 158 -25.47 1.28 -1.98
N LYS A 159 -25.05 0.83 -0.79
CA LYS A 159 -25.89 0.80 0.40
C LYS A 159 -25.85 2.14 1.13
N ASP A 160 -26.79 2.31 2.04
CA ASP A 160 -26.87 3.51 2.87
C ASP A 160 -25.75 3.59 3.90
N LEU A 161 -25.37 4.83 4.21
CA LEU A 161 -24.37 5.14 5.22
C LEU A 161 -24.80 4.67 6.62
N ALA A 162 -26.11 4.54 6.86
CA ALA A 162 -26.69 4.03 8.09
C ALA A 162 -26.19 2.61 8.42
N ALA A 163 -26.04 1.73 7.42
CA ALA A 163 -25.57 0.36 7.64
C ALA A 163 -24.12 0.33 8.14
N VAL A 164 -23.25 1.20 7.62
CA VAL A 164 -21.87 1.33 8.08
C VAL A 164 -21.84 1.90 9.51
N GLN A 165 -22.66 2.92 9.79
CA GLN A 165 -22.74 3.51 11.13
C GLN A 165 -23.26 2.54 12.19
N GLU A 166 -24.23 1.70 11.84
CA GLU A 166 -24.78 0.67 12.73
C GLU A 166 -23.70 -0.34 13.14
N VAL A 167 -22.89 -0.82 12.18
CA VAL A 167 -21.78 -1.73 12.46
C VAL A 167 -20.71 -1.05 13.32
N VAL A 168 -20.41 0.23 13.06
CA VAL A 168 -19.47 1.00 13.89
C VAL A 168 -19.98 1.16 15.31
N ALA A 169 -21.25 1.50 15.51
CA ALA A 169 -21.86 1.66 16.83
C ALA A 169 -21.92 0.32 17.59
N LYS A 170 -22.21 -0.78 16.89
CA LYS A 170 -22.25 -2.13 17.47
C LYS A 170 -20.89 -2.57 18.03
N HIS A 171 -19.79 -2.19 17.39
CA HIS A 171 -18.43 -2.62 17.75
C HIS A 171 -17.55 -1.48 18.30
N GLU A 172 -18.15 -0.36 18.71
CA GLU A 172 -17.43 0.85 19.13
C GLU A 172 -16.46 0.59 20.29
N GLU A 173 -16.91 -0.14 21.32
CA GLU A 173 -16.07 -0.46 22.48
C GLU A 173 -14.80 -1.23 22.11
N LEU A 174 -14.91 -2.18 21.16
CA LEU A 174 -13.76 -2.95 20.68
C LEU A 174 -12.78 -2.06 19.91
N PHE A 175 -13.28 -1.18 19.05
CA PHE A 175 -12.43 -0.25 18.30
C PHE A 175 -11.70 0.75 19.18
N ILE A 176 -12.32 1.17 20.29
CA ILE A 176 -11.70 2.05 21.28
C ILE A 176 -10.62 1.28 22.07
N GLN A 177 -10.92 0.07 22.54
CA GLN A 177 -9.98 -0.78 23.27
C GLN A 177 -8.73 -1.09 22.44
N GLU A 178 -8.89 -1.30 21.13
CA GLU A 178 -7.78 -1.58 20.21
C GLU A 178 -7.09 -0.34 19.65
N GLY A 179 -7.52 0.87 20.03
CA GLY A 179 -6.93 2.14 19.58
C GLY A 179 -7.13 2.45 18.08
N ASN A 180 -7.98 1.70 17.38
CA ASN A 180 -8.20 1.84 15.94
C ASN A 180 -9.41 2.73 15.61
N PHE A 181 -10.13 3.26 16.62
CA PHE A 181 -11.34 4.07 16.44
C PHE A 181 -11.15 5.30 15.56
N GLY A 182 -9.98 5.95 15.62
CA GLY A 182 -9.65 7.08 14.74
C GLY A 182 -9.63 6.70 13.26
N LEU A 183 -9.13 5.51 12.92
CA LEU A 183 -9.13 4.99 11.57
C LEU A 183 -10.53 4.59 11.11
N VAL A 184 -11.34 4.01 12.00
CA VAL A 184 -12.74 3.68 11.69
C VAL A 184 -13.53 4.94 11.34
N LYS A 185 -13.31 6.06 12.03
CA LYS A 185 -13.89 7.36 11.66
C LYS A 185 -13.43 7.82 10.27
N GLN A 186 -12.15 7.62 9.94
CA GLN A 186 -11.63 7.90 8.61
C GLN A 186 -12.27 7.01 7.54
N VAL A 187 -12.56 5.73 7.83
CA VAL A 187 -13.30 4.83 6.91
C VAL A 187 -14.69 5.38 6.62
N VAL A 188 -15.43 5.83 7.64
CA VAL A 188 -16.76 6.45 7.44
C VAL A 188 -16.66 7.73 6.59
N GLN A 189 -15.63 8.54 6.81
CA GLN A 189 -15.39 9.72 5.99
C GLN A 189 -15.03 9.36 4.53
N ALA A 190 -14.17 8.37 4.34
CA ALA A 190 -13.79 7.86 3.01
C ALA A 190 -14.98 7.28 2.26
N PHE A 191 -15.93 6.63 2.97
CA PHE A 191 -17.18 6.16 2.39
C PHE A 191 -18.01 7.31 1.80
N LYS A 192 -18.17 8.42 2.54
CA LYS A 192 -18.87 9.63 2.05
C LYS A 192 -18.18 10.22 0.82
N GLN A 193 -16.86 10.34 0.87
CA GLN A 193 -16.06 10.84 -0.24
C GLN A 193 -16.21 9.97 -1.49
N ARG A 194 -16.24 8.65 -1.36
CA ARG A 194 -16.43 7.72 -2.48
C ARG A 194 -17.82 7.80 -3.11
N LYS A 195 -18.87 7.94 -2.28
CA LYS A 195 -20.21 8.19 -2.81
C LYS A 195 -20.23 9.45 -3.68
N LEU A 196 -19.53 10.48 -3.23
CA LEU A 196 -19.39 11.74 -3.96
C LEU A 196 -18.59 11.59 -5.25
N LEU A 197 -17.46 10.88 -5.22
CA LEU A 197 -16.66 10.57 -6.41
C LEU A 197 -17.39 9.69 -7.43
N ARG A 198 -18.44 8.96 -7.04
CA ARG A 198 -19.28 8.21 -7.98
C ARG A 198 -20.27 9.13 -8.71
N LEU A 199 -20.69 10.23 -8.10
CA LEU A 199 -21.62 11.19 -8.71
C LEU A 199 -21.02 11.87 -9.95
N THR A 200 -19.71 12.07 -9.97
CA THR A 200 -18.99 12.64 -11.12
C THR A 200 -19.13 11.79 -12.39
N ARG A 201 -19.35 10.48 -12.25
CA ARG A 201 -19.53 9.54 -13.38
C ARG A 201 -20.95 9.54 -13.94
N THR A 202 -21.94 9.93 -13.15
CA THR A 202 -23.37 9.83 -13.53
C THR A 202 -24.00 11.17 -13.83
N TYR A 203 -23.52 12.24 -13.22
CA TYR A 203 -24.08 13.58 -13.35
C TYR A 203 -23.05 14.53 -13.95
N ALA A 204 -23.48 15.36 -14.91
CA ALA A 204 -22.69 16.50 -15.36
C ALA A 204 -22.90 17.73 -14.45
N THR A 205 -24.14 17.93 -14.01
CA THR A 205 -24.54 19.01 -13.09
C THR A 205 -25.52 18.47 -12.06
N ILE A 206 -25.34 18.81 -10.79
CA ILE A 206 -26.19 18.35 -9.69
C ILE A 206 -26.38 19.45 -8.64
N GLU A 207 -27.51 19.45 -7.94
CA GLU A 207 -27.78 20.36 -6.82
C GLU A 207 -26.97 19.99 -5.57
N LEU A 208 -26.51 20.99 -4.81
CA LEU A 208 -25.77 20.81 -3.54
C LEU A 208 -26.56 20.02 -2.49
N THR A 209 -27.89 20.17 -2.47
CA THR A 209 -28.80 19.45 -1.57
C THR A 209 -28.87 17.96 -1.90
N GLU A 210 -28.91 17.62 -3.19
CA GLU A 210 -28.93 16.24 -3.68
C GLU A 210 -27.57 15.54 -3.49
N ILE A 211 -26.47 16.31 -3.58
CA ILE A 211 -25.15 15.84 -3.17
C ILE A 211 -25.15 15.45 -1.68
N ALA A 212 -25.70 16.32 -0.82
CA ALA A 212 -25.73 16.08 0.62
C ALA A 212 -26.53 14.82 0.97
N THR A 213 -27.72 14.64 0.36
CA THR A 213 -28.54 13.43 0.57
C THR A 213 -27.82 12.18 0.08
N THR A 214 -27.18 12.23 -1.09
CA THR A 214 -26.46 11.07 -1.64
C THR A 214 -25.24 10.70 -0.78
N ALA A 215 -24.54 11.68 -0.21
CA ALA A 215 -23.43 11.45 0.73
C ALA A 215 -23.90 10.92 2.10
N GLY A 216 -25.20 10.72 2.32
CA GLY A 216 -25.77 10.29 3.60
C GLY A 216 -25.70 11.38 4.68
N MET A 217 -25.71 12.66 4.28
CA MET A 217 -25.86 13.81 5.16
C MET A 217 -27.31 14.31 5.15
N SER A 218 -27.69 15.12 6.14
CA SER A 218 -29.01 15.75 6.10
C SER A 218 -29.07 16.79 4.99
N SER A 219 -30.23 16.99 4.36
CA SER A 219 -30.39 17.99 3.29
C SER A 219 -30.14 19.44 3.76
N SER A 220 -30.17 19.68 5.07
CA SER A 220 -29.77 20.96 5.69
C SER A 220 -28.26 21.17 5.78
N ASP A 221 -27.44 20.12 5.59
CA ASP A 221 -25.98 20.16 5.71
C ASP A 221 -25.27 20.52 4.39
N ALA A 222 -25.88 21.35 3.55
CA ALA A 222 -25.31 21.77 2.27
C ALA A 222 -23.90 22.39 2.42
N VAL A 223 -23.65 23.09 3.53
CA VAL A 223 -22.33 23.69 3.85
C VAL A 223 -21.27 22.61 4.12
N ALA A 224 -21.64 21.50 4.77
CA ALA A 224 -20.72 20.40 5.02
C ALA A 224 -20.37 19.65 3.73
N ALA A 225 -21.35 19.49 2.84
CA ALA A 225 -21.16 18.93 1.51
C ALA A 225 -20.24 19.83 0.66
N GLU A 226 -20.45 21.15 0.66
CA GLU A 226 -19.58 22.12 -0.03
C GLU A 226 -18.13 22.03 0.48
N LYS A 227 -17.93 21.98 1.80
CA LYS A 227 -16.58 21.84 2.38
C LYS A 227 -15.91 20.52 1.99
N MET A 228 -16.68 19.42 1.92
CA MET A 228 -16.16 18.13 1.49
C MET A 228 -15.77 18.15 0.02
N LEU A 229 -16.60 18.72 -0.86
CA LEU A 229 -16.29 18.93 -2.27
C LEU A 229 -15.00 19.73 -2.45
N LEU A 230 -14.88 20.87 -1.76
CA LEU A 230 -13.68 21.72 -1.82
C LEU A 230 -12.42 20.95 -1.40
N THR A 231 -12.52 20.09 -0.38
CA THR A 231 -11.40 19.24 0.05
C THR A 231 -11.01 18.22 -1.02
N LEU A 232 -12.00 17.63 -1.72
CA LEU A 232 -11.73 16.69 -2.82
C LEU A 232 -11.10 17.37 -4.04
N ILE A 233 -11.55 18.60 -4.35
CA ILE A 233 -10.99 19.42 -5.44
C ILE A 233 -9.56 19.83 -5.09
N SER A 234 -9.30 20.32 -3.87
CA SER A 234 -7.95 20.70 -3.44
C SER A 234 -6.97 19.53 -3.42
N ASN A 235 -7.46 18.31 -3.17
CA ASN A 235 -6.65 17.10 -3.20
C ASN A 235 -6.43 16.56 -4.63
N GLY A 236 -7.01 17.20 -5.66
CA GLY A 236 -6.93 16.75 -7.05
C GLY A 236 -7.64 15.43 -7.33
N GLN A 237 -8.63 15.05 -6.51
CA GLN A 237 -9.38 13.81 -6.69
C GLN A 237 -10.59 13.95 -7.62
N MET A 238 -11.00 15.20 -7.90
CA MET A 238 -12.18 15.53 -8.70
C MET A 238 -12.10 16.97 -9.18
N ASP A 239 -12.46 17.19 -10.44
CA ASP A 239 -12.58 18.52 -11.05
C ASP A 239 -14.05 18.94 -11.08
N ALA A 240 -14.36 20.00 -10.33
CA ALA A 240 -15.72 20.52 -10.25
C ALA A 240 -15.73 22.03 -10.02
N VAL A 241 -16.72 22.70 -10.62
CA VAL A 241 -16.99 24.12 -10.45
C VAL A 241 -18.27 24.28 -9.63
N ILE A 242 -18.17 25.01 -8.51
CA ILE A 242 -19.29 25.26 -7.60
C ILE A 242 -19.90 26.63 -7.91
N ASP A 243 -21.15 26.65 -8.38
CA ASP A 243 -21.95 27.86 -8.55
C ASP A 243 -22.81 28.10 -7.30
N LYS A 244 -22.34 29.00 -6.43
CA LYS A 244 -23.03 29.35 -5.18
C LYS A 244 -24.35 30.10 -5.41
N GLN A 245 -24.51 30.80 -6.54
CA GLN A 245 -25.73 31.56 -6.80
C GLN A 245 -26.89 30.64 -7.18
N LYS A 246 -26.59 29.56 -7.91
CA LYS A 246 -27.57 28.56 -8.32
C LYS A 246 -27.64 27.34 -7.40
N ALA A 247 -26.76 27.26 -6.40
CA ALA A 247 -26.58 26.08 -5.54
C ALA A 247 -26.31 24.78 -6.33
N MET A 248 -25.59 24.90 -7.45
CA MET A 248 -25.28 23.81 -8.37
C MET A 248 -23.78 23.52 -8.40
N VAL A 249 -23.44 22.26 -8.64
CA VAL A 249 -22.07 21.81 -8.91
C VAL A 249 -22.02 21.27 -10.33
N ARG A 250 -21.12 21.80 -11.15
CA ARG A 250 -20.81 21.26 -12.48
C ARG A 250 -19.51 20.46 -12.38
N PHE A 251 -19.55 19.19 -12.75
CA PHE A 251 -18.35 18.38 -12.87
C PHE A 251 -17.69 18.63 -14.21
N VAL A 252 -16.38 18.88 -14.21
CA VAL A 252 -15.59 19.04 -15.43
C VAL A 252 -15.14 17.64 -15.85
N LEU A 253 -15.58 17.20 -17.02
CA LEU A 253 -15.13 15.93 -17.59
C LEU A 253 -13.83 16.19 -18.36
N GLU A 254 -12.87 15.26 -18.25
CA GLU A 254 -11.51 15.35 -18.82
C GLU A 254 -11.49 15.67 -20.33
N ASP A 255 -12.60 15.47 -21.04
CA ASP A 255 -12.71 15.66 -22.49
C ASP A 255 -13.04 17.11 -22.94
N GLU A 256 -13.55 18.00 -22.07
CA GLU A 256 -14.04 19.34 -22.51
C GLU A 256 -12.95 20.43 -22.60
N ASP A 257 -11.84 20.34 -21.84
CA ASP A 257 -10.83 21.41 -21.69
C ASP A 257 -9.44 21.07 -22.28
N ALA A 258 -9.35 20.04 -23.13
CA ALA A 258 -8.09 19.54 -23.71
C ALA A 258 -7.39 20.49 -24.70
N GLY A 259 -7.89 21.71 -24.93
CA GLY A 259 -7.39 22.62 -25.98
C GLY A 259 -6.31 23.62 -25.55
N ALA A 260 -6.18 23.94 -24.26
CA ALA A 260 -5.31 25.05 -23.79
C ALA A 260 -4.21 24.64 -22.80
N TYR A 261 -4.26 23.43 -22.25
CA TYR A 261 -3.32 22.93 -21.23
C TYR A 261 -2.33 21.86 -21.72
N GLN A 262 -2.33 21.56 -23.02
CA GLN A 262 -1.57 20.42 -23.57
C GLN A 262 -0.05 20.52 -23.37
N ASP A 263 0.55 21.72 -23.47
CA ASP A 263 2.02 21.86 -23.46
C ASP A 263 2.64 21.68 -22.06
N GLU A 264 2.02 22.26 -21.01
CA GLU A 264 2.49 22.10 -19.62
C GLU A 264 2.18 20.69 -19.08
N VAL A 265 1.01 20.15 -19.41
CA VAL A 265 0.61 18.78 -19.02
C VAL A 265 1.48 17.75 -19.75
N GLN A 266 1.92 17.99 -20.98
CA GLN A 266 2.93 17.15 -21.65
C GLN A 266 4.29 17.23 -20.96
N GLY A 267 4.73 18.40 -20.50
CA GLY A 267 5.96 18.56 -19.73
C GLY A 267 5.95 17.75 -18.42
N GLU A 268 4.88 17.83 -17.64
CA GLU A 268 4.75 17.04 -16.42
C GLU A 268 4.57 15.54 -16.69
N ALA A 269 3.78 15.17 -17.70
CA ALA A 269 3.59 13.77 -18.08
C ALA A 269 4.90 13.15 -18.57
N THR A 270 5.70 13.87 -19.36
CA THR A 270 7.02 13.41 -19.81
C THR A 270 8.01 13.32 -18.67
N ARG A 271 7.98 14.24 -17.70
CA ARG A 271 8.82 14.13 -16.49
C ARG A 271 8.44 12.93 -15.63
N LYS A 272 7.14 12.71 -15.37
CA LYS A 272 6.65 11.52 -14.65
C LYS A 272 7.06 10.23 -15.38
N LEU A 273 6.94 10.21 -16.70
CA LEU A 273 7.40 9.07 -17.51
C LEU A 273 8.90 8.82 -17.34
N GLN A 274 9.71 9.88 -17.35
CA GLN A 274 11.15 9.78 -17.14
C GLN A 274 11.50 9.25 -15.74
N GLU A 275 10.83 9.75 -14.69
CA GLU A 275 11.00 9.27 -13.31
C GLU A 275 10.65 7.76 -13.20
N GLU A 276 9.56 7.31 -13.82
CA GLU A 276 9.19 5.89 -13.85
C GLU A 276 10.17 5.05 -14.70
N MET A 277 10.70 5.59 -15.80
CA MET A 277 11.75 4.92 -16.59
C MET A 277 13.03 4.73 -15.78
N GLU A 278 13.44 5.72 -14.99
CA GLU A 278 14.62 5.61 -14.12
C GLU A 278 14.45 4.51 -13.07
N LYS A 279 13.26 4.43 -12.44
CA LYS A 279 12.93 3.33 -11.52
C LYS A 279 12.99 1.97 -12.21
N LEU A 280 12.45 1.85 -13.43
CA LEU A 280 12.51 0.60 -14.20
C LEU A 280 13.94 0.18 -14.53
N VAL A 281 14.81 1.12 -14.90
CA VAL A 281 16.23 0.84 -15.15
C VAL A 281 16.92 0.36 -13.87
N MET A 282 16.63 0.98 -12.73
CA MET A 282 17.17 0.56 -11.43
C MET A 282 16.75 -0.86 -11.07
N VAL A 283 15.45 -1.18 -11.16
CA VAL A 283 14.92 -2.53 -10.87
C VAL A 283 15.50 -3.56 -11.86
N ALA A 284 15.62 -3.22 -13.15
CA ALA A 284 16.21 -4.10 -14.14
C ALA A 284 17.70 -4.38 -13.87
N ALA A 285 18.45 -3.38 -13.41
CA ALA A 285 19.84 -3.55 -13.01
C ALA A 285 19.96 -4.47 -11.77
N GLN A 286 19.09 -4.29 -10.79
CA GLN A 286 19.04 -5.14 -9.59
C GLN A 286 18.65 -6.58 -9.92
N LEU A 287 17.67 -6.79 -10.80
CA LEU A 287 17.26 -8.13 -11.25
C LEU A 287 18.42 -8.86 -11.94
N ARG A 288 19.16 -8.17 -12.82
CA ARG A 288 20.37 -8.73 -13.45
C ARG A 288 21.42 -9.13 -12.43
N TYR A 289 21.62 -8.33 -11.39
CA TYR A 289 22.55 -8.66 -10.31
C TYR A 289 22.11 -9.93 -9.57
N MET A 290 20.82 -10.04 -9.22
CA MET A 290 20.26 -11.22 -8.57
C MET A 290 20.36 -12.48 -9.46
N ASP A 291 20.12 -12.35 -10.76
CA ASP A 291 20.27 -13.46 -11.72
C ASP A 291 21.71 -13.97 -11.76
N VAL A 292 22.69 -13.07 -11.77
CA VAL A 292 24.11 -13.43 -11.72
C VAL A 292 24.44 -14.13 -10.39
N GLU A 293 23.98 -13.61 -9.26
CA GLU A 293 24.19 -14.23 -7.94
C GLU A 293 23.58 -15.63 -7.85
N LEU A 294 22.36 -15.81 -8.36
CA LEU A 294 21.69 -17.11 -8.39
C LEU A 294 22.41 -18.12 -9.29
N VAL A 295 22.82 -17.72 -10.50
CA VAL A 295 23.53 -18.60 -11.45
C VAL A 295 24.93 -18.95 -10.96
N THR A 296 25.60 -18.03 -10.25
CA THR A 296 26.92 -18.27 -9.67
C THR A 296 26.87 -19.07 -8.36
N SER A 297 25.71 -19.20 -7.73
CA SER A 297 25.54 -19.97 -6.50
C SER A 297 25.87 -21.46 -6.69
N ALA A 298 26.78 -21.98 -5.86
CA ALA A 298 27.18 -23.39 -5.89
C ALA A 298 25.99 -24.36 -5.73
N LYS A 299 24.98 -23.98 -4.94
CA LYS A 299 23.76 -24.79 -4.76
C LYS A 299 22.94 -24.88 -6.05
N PHE A 300 22.82 -23.77 -6.79
CA PHE A 300 22.10 -23.74 -8.06
C PHE A 300 22.85 -24.52 -9.14
N GLN A 301 24.17 -24.31 -9.26
CA GLN A 301 25.01 -25.04 -10.22
C GLN A 301 24.99 -26.55 -9.98
N SER A 302 25.07 -26.99 -8.71
CA SER A 302 24.99 -28.42 -8.37
C SER A 302 23.62 -29.02 -8.71
N ARG A 303 22.52 -28.30 -8.45
CA ARG A 303 21.17 -28.74 -8.83
C ARG A 303 21.01 -28.82 -10.35
N MET A 304 21.51 -27.83 -11.08
CA MET A 304 21.47 -27.80 -12.54
C MET A 304 22.24 -28.98 -13.15
N GLN A 305 23.42 -29.31 -12.61
CA GLN A 305 24.19 -30.49 -13.04
C GLN A 305 23.42 -31.79 -12.77
N LYS A 306 22.83 -31.95 -11.58
CA LYS A 306 22.01 -33.12 -11.25
C LYS A 306 20.79 -33.26 -12.15
N ASP A 307 20.09 -32.17 -12.46
CA ASP A 307 18.95 -32.20 -13.38
C ASP A 307 19.37 -32.51 -14.82
N LYS A 308 20.54 -32.01 -15.26
CA LYS A 308 21.12 -32.35 -16.56
C LYS A 308 21.46 -33.84 -16.65
N GLU A 309 22.08 -34.41 -15.62
CA GLU A 309 22.36 -35.85 -15.52
C GLU A 309 21.08 -36.69 -15.48
N ARG A 310 20.03 -36.21 -14.79
CA ARG A 310 18.73 -36.90 -14.77
C ARG A 310 18.10 -36.91 -16.16
N ARG A 311 18.14 -35.80 -16.88
CA ARG A 311 17.62 -35.70 -18.26
C ARG A 311 18.42 -36.57 -19.23
N SER A 312 19.76 -36.59 -19.12
CA SER A 312 20.59 -37.44 -19.99
C SER A 312 20.34 -38.93 -19.75
N ARG A 313 20.13 -39.34 -18.50
CA ARG A 313 19.75 -40.73 -18.19
C ARG A 313 18.36 -41.10 -18.74
N ILE A 314 17.39 -40.20 -18.67
CA ILE A 314 16.06 -40.43 -19.24
C ILE A 314 16.14 -40.52 -20.78
N SER A 315 16.92 -39.66 -21.43
CA SER A 315 17.16 -39.71 -22.88
C SER A 315 17.81 -41.03 -23.30
N ALA A 316 18.88 -41.44 -22.61
CA ALA A 316 19.58 -42.69 -22.90
C ALA A 316 18.69 -43.92 -22.64
N HIS A 317 17.79 -43.87 -21.65
CA HIS A 317 16.84 -44.95 -21.40
C HIS A 317 15.75 -45.03 -22.48
N ASN A 318 15.33 -43.89 -23.03
CA ASN A 318 14.35 -43.83 -24.12
C ASN A 318 14.96 -44.31 -25.44
N GLU A 319 16.22 -43.95 -25.72
CA GLU A 319 16.98 -44.43 -26.89
C GLU A 319 17.23 -45.96 -26.83
N GLN A 320 17.58 -46.51 -25.66
CA GLN A 320 17.71 -47.97 -25.49
C GLN A 320 16.38 -48.72 -25.53
N GLY A 321 15.27 -48.08 -25.16
CA GLY A 321 13.93 -48.64 -25.30
C GLY A 321 13.49 -48.73 -26.77
N ASP A 322 13.85 -47.72 -27.57
CA ASP A 322 13.55 -47.66 -29.00
C ASP A 322 14.45 -48.63 -29.79
N GLU A 323 15.75 -48.71 -29.48
CA GLU A 323 16.66 -49.71 -30.08
C GLU A 323 16.23 -51.16 -29.76
N ARG A 324 15.74 -51.44 -28.54
CA ARG A 324 15.21 -52.78 -28.22
C ARG A 324 13.95 -53.13 -29.00
N MET A 325 13.07 -52.17 -29.28
CA MET A 325 11.89 -52.42 -30.12
C MET A 325 12.25 -52.59 -31.60
N VAL A 326 13.29 -51.91 -32.09
CA VAL A 326 13.79 -52.09 -33.47
C VAL A 326 14.49 -53.44 -33.66
N VAL A 327 15.24 -53.93 -32.66
CA VAL A 327 15.92 -55.24 -32.72
C VAL A 327 14.93 -56.41 -32.62
N ASP A 328 13.86 -56.29 -31.83
CA ASP A 328 12.85 -57.36 -31.71
C ASP A 328 11.92 -57.45 -32.94
N GLY A 329 11.78 -56.35 -33.70
CA GLY A 329 11.05 -56.33 -34.98
C GLY A 329 11.83 -56.89 -36.18
N ALA A 330 13.14 -57.09 -36.08
CA ALA A 330 14.01 -57.52 -37.19
C ALA A 330 14.42 -59.01 -37.12
N SER A 331 14.08 -59.75 -36.06
CA SER A 331 14.45 -61.17 -35.89
C SER A 331 13.38 -62.18 -36.37
N GLY A 332 12.28 -61.70 -36.95
CA GLY A 332 11.12 -62.51 -37.32
C GLY A 332 10.80 -62.54 -38.80
N MET A 333 11.78 -62.77 -39.68
CA MET A 333 11.52 -63.10 -41.09
C MET A 333 12.79 -63.66 -41.75
N ASP A 334 13.01 -64.97 -41.60
CA ASP A 334 13.72 -65.74 -42.62
C ASP A 334 13.00 -67.07 -42.83
N THR A 335 12.78 -67.32 -44.12
CA THR A 335 11.78 -68.19 -44.72
C THR A 335 12.21 -69.66 -44.78
N MET A 336 11.20 -70.54 -44.73
CA MET A 336 11.27 -71.94 -45.10
C MET A 336 11.89 -72.14 -46.50
N GLU A 337 12.79 -73.11 -46.61
CA GLU A 337 12.76 -74.13 -47.67
C GLU A 337 12.55 -75.50 -47.02
#